data_AF-A0A4R4SGB6-F1
#
_entry.id   AF-A0A4R4SGB6-F1
#
_cell.length_a   1.000
_cell.length_b   1.000
_cell.length_c   1.000
_cell.angle_alpha   90.00
_cell.angle_beta   90.00
_cell.angle_gamma   90.00
#
_symmetry.space_group_name_H-M   'P 1'
#
loop_
_entity.id
_entity.type
_entity.pdbx_description
1 polymer ?
#
loop_
_entity_poly.entity_id
_entity_poly.type
_entity_poly.pdbx_seq_one_letter_code
_entity_poly.pdbx_strand_id
1 'polypeptide(L)' 'MGRNLTLPVPETLYATYAVALPAPVPDPADLARAEVTCRTRPPLRDLVLGMLDSPMLTLD' A
#
# COMPACT_ATOMS: atom_id res chain seq x y z
N MET A 1 1.74 15.69 -32.90
CA MET A 1 0.94 14.47 -32.74
C MET A 1 1.54 13.64 -31.61
N GLY A 2 1.08 13.84 -30.37
CA GLY A 2 1.51 13.06 -29.21
C GLY A 2 0.64 11.82 -29.09
N ARG A 3 1.23 10.62 -29.17
CA ARG A 3 0.49 9.36 -29.02
C ARG A 3 0.01 9.28 -27.57
N ASN A 4 -1.29 9.40 -27.37
CA ASN A 4 -1.94 9.14 -26.09
C ASN A 4 -1.76 7.64 -25.81
N LEU A 5 -0.84 7.30 -24.89
CA LEU A 5 -0.70 5.94 -24.39
C LEU A 5 -1.82 5.72 -23.37
N THR A 6 -3.04 5.48 -23.85
CA THR A 6 -4.11 4.89 -23.05
C THR A 6 -3.74 3.44 -22.80
N LEU A 7 -2.90 3.20 -21.80
CA LEU A 7 -2.89 1.90 -21.16
C LEU A 7 -4.29 1.72 -20.54
N PRO A 8 -5.05 0.67 -20.91
CA PRO A 8 -6.29 0.39 -20.23
C PRO A 8 -5.92 0.04 -18.80
N VAL A 9 -6.08 0.98 -17.88
CA VAL A 9 -6.02 0.68 -16.45
C VAL A 9 -7.21 -0.23 -16.22
N PRO A 10 -6.99 -1.51 -15.85
CA PRO A 10 -8.10 -2.37 -15.48
C PRO A 10 -8.84 -1.66 -14.35
N GLU A 11 -10.14 -1.43 -14.52
CA GLU A 11 -11.01 -0.76 -13.55
C GLU A 11 -11.01 -1.43 -12.16
N THR A 12 -10.40 -2.63 -12.08
CA THR A 12 -10.20 -3.44 -10.88
C THR A 12 -8.77 -4.03 -10.87
N LEU A 13 -7.76 -3.20 -10.67
CA LEU A 13 -6.44 -3.68 -10.24
C LEU A 13 -6.50 -4.08 -8.76
N TYR A 14 -6.93 -5.33 -8.51
CA TYR A 14 -6.75 -5.96 -7.21
C TYR A 14 -5.32 -6.50 -7.11
N ALA A 15 -4.46 -5.80 -6.38
CA ALA A 15 -3.17 -6.31 -5.98
C ALA A 15 -3.29 -6.93 -4.58
N THR A 16 -3.29 -8.26 -4.51
CA THR A 16 -3.28 -9.00 -3.24
C THR A 16 -1.84 -9.41 -2.92
N TYR A 17 -1.28 -8.85 -1.85
CA TYR A 17 0.04 -9.24 -1.34
C TYR A 17 -0.12 -10.24 -0.20
N ALA A 18 0.04 -11.53 -0.47
CA ALA A 18 0.02 -12.56 0.57
C ALA A 18 1.44 -12.81 1.10
N VAL A 19 1.67 -12.57 2.40
CA VAL A 19 2.96 -12.84 3.07
C VAL A 19 2.74 -13.91 4.14
N ALA A 20 3.45 -15.02 4.04
CA ALA A 20 3.41 -16.07 5.06
C ALA A 20 4.18 -15.64 6.30
N LEU A 21 3.45 -15.39 7.39
CA LEU A 21 4.03 -15.08 8.70
C LEU A 21 3.90 -16.31 9.61
N PRO A 22 4.89 -16.55 10.51
CA PRO A 22 4.87 -17.70 11.42
C PRO A 22 3.73 -17.62 12.46
N ALA A 23 3.15 -16.44 12.65
CA ALA A 23 1.96 -16.21 13.46
C ALA A 23 1.09 -15.13 12.78
N PRO A 24 -0.25 -15.21 12.91
CA PRO A 24 -1.14 -14.17 12.42
C PRO A 24 -0.83 -12.82 13.09
N VAL A 25 -0.88 -11.74 12.32
CA VAL A 25 -0.72 -10.39 12.86
C VAL A 25 -2.06 -9.94 13.44
N PRO A 26 -2.12 -9.52 14.71
CA PRO A 26 -3.38 -9.08 15.31
C PRO A 26 -3.92 -7.79 14.68
N ASP A 27 -3.03 -6.90 14.22
CA ASP A 27 -3.39 -5.70 13.46
C ASP A 27 -2.31 -5.41 12.39
N PRO A 28 -2.53 -5.80 11.12
CA PRO A 28 -1.58 -5.58 10.04
C PRO A 28 -1.42 -4.10 9.68
N ALA A 29 -2.45 -3.28 9.91
CA ALA A 29 -2.42 -1.85 9.61
C ALA A 29 -1.52 -1.10 10.60
N ASP A 30 -1.66 -1.39 11.90
CA ASP A 30 -0.79 -0.81 12.92
C ASP A 30 0.66 -1.27 12.79
N LEU A 31 0.89 -2.54 12.43
CA LEU A 31 2.24 -3.04 12.15
C LEU A 31 2.87 -2.31 10.95
N ALA A 32 2.13 -2.18 9.84
CA ALA A 32 2.61 -1.46 8.66
C ALA A 32 2.91 0.01 8.98
N ARG A 33 2.04 0.69 9.75
CA ARG A 33 2.23 2.07 10.18
C ARG A 33 3.50 2.23 11.03
N ALA A 34 3.73 1.33 11.98
CA ALA A 34 4.93 1.34 12.82
C ALA A 34 6.21 1.15 11.99
N GLU A 35 6.21 0.19 11.07
CA GLU A 35 7.37 -0.12 10.22
C GLU A 35 7.69 1.02 9.24
N VAL A 36 6.67 1.60 8.60
CA VAL A 36 6.85 2.76 7.70
C VAL A 36 7.39 3.97 8.48
N THR A 37 6.88 4.20 9.69
CA THR A 37 7.36 5.29 10.56
C THR A 37 8.82 5.12 10.94
N CYS A 38 9.24 3.88 11.24
CA CYS A 38 10.59 3.57 11.66
C CYS A 38 11.61 3.58 10.51
N ARG A 39 11.25 3.02 9.34
CA ARG A 39 12.19 2.74 8.26
C ARG A 39 12.20 3.77 7.13
N THR A 40 11.13 4.54 6.98
CA THR A 40 10.99 5.47 5.84
C THR A 40 11.21 6.91 6.28
N ARG A 41 12.02 7.64 5.51
CA ARG A 41 12.26 9.07 5.75
C ARG A 41 11.23 9.94 5.01
N PRO A 42 10.96 11.16 5.48
CA PRO A 42 10.22 12.16 4.72
C PRO A 42 10.88 12.43 3.35
N PRO A 43 10.10 12.80 2.31
CA PRO A 43 8.63 12.97 2.31
C PRO A 43 7.87 11.67 2.02
N LEU A 44 8.58 10.62 1.59
CA LEU A 44 7.99 9.34 1.19
C LEU A 44 7.20 8.69 2.33
N ARG A 45 7.67 8.87 3.57
CA ARG A 45 6.93 8.41 4.76
C ARG A 45 5.51 8.95 4.79
N ASP A 46 5.34 10.26 4.59
CA ASP A 46 4.05 10.91 4.77
C ASP A 46 3.08 10.53 3.62
N LEU A 47 3.61 10.35 2.41
CA LEU A 47 2.84 9.80 1.28
C LEU A 47 2.34 8.37 1.57
N VAL A 48 3.23 7.48 2.04
CA VAL A 48 2.88 6.09 2.29
C VAL A 48 1.90 5.98 3.47
N LEU A 49 2.07 6.77 4.52
CA LEU A 49 1.12 6.82 5.64
C LEU A 49 -0.27 7.28 5.17
N GLY A 50 -0.35 8.31 4.32
CA GLY A 50 -1.63 8.74 3.73
C GLY A 50 -2.26 7.69 2.81
N MET A 51 -1.46 6.86 2.14
CA MET A 51 -1.96 5.73 1.35
C MET A 51 -2.47 4.58 2.23
N LEU A 52 -1.85 4.31 3.37
CA LEU A 52 -2.29 3.29 4.34
C LEU A 52 -3.63 3.66 5.01
N ASP A 53 -3.90 4.95 5.19
CA ASP A 53 -5.19 5.44 5.70
C ASP A 53 -6.29 5.46 4.62
N SER A 54 -5.98 5.08 3.38
CA SER A 54 -6.95 5.07 2.29
C SER A 54 -7.94 3.91 2.45
N PRO A 55 -9.27 4.16 2.37
CA PRO A 55 -10.28 3.10 2.42
C PRO A 55 -10.21 2.15 1.21
N MET A 56 -9.41 2.49 0.19
CA MET A 56 -9.19 1.66 -1.00
C MET A 56 -8.07 0.63 -0.83
N LEU A 57 -7.32 0.67 0.28
CA LEU A 57 -6.21 -0.23 0.55
C LEU A 57 -6.63 -1.24 1.62
N THR A 58 -6.71 -2.51 1.25
CA THR A 58 -6.98 -3.60 2.19
C THR A 58 -5.69 -4.36 2.50
N LEU A 59 -5.37 -4.47 3.78
CA LEU A 59 -4.32 -5.35 4.30
C LEU A 59 -5.00 -6.59 4.89
N ASP A 60 -4.68 -7.75 4.34
CA ASP A 60 -5.19 -9.07 4.76
C ASP A 60 -4.00 -9.96 5.17
#